data_AF-A0A6V7F7Y2-F1
#
_entry.id   AF-A0A6V7F7Y2-F1
#
_cell.length_a   1.000
_cell.length_b   1.000
_cell.length_c   1.000
_cell.angle_alpha   90.00
_cell.angle_beta   90.00
_cell.angle_gamma   90.00
#
_symmetry.space_group_name_H-M   'P 1'
#
loop_
_entity.id
_entity.type
_entity.pdbx_description
1 polymer ?
#
loop_
_entity_poly.entity_id
_entity_poly.type
_entity_poly.pdbx_seq_one_letter_code
_entity_poly.pdbx_strand_id
1 'polypeptide(L)' 'MNTLRSVAVQFAVVLGMALAPSAQAQTLVWEDNFNGPGIDGNKWTYDVGNGCQIGLCGWGNGEMQYYTSRA' A
#
# COMPACT_ATOMS: atom_id res chain seq x y z
N MET A 1 -27.37 -45.92 -2.44
CA MET A 1 -26.68 -44.97 -3.35
C MET A 1 -26.66 -43.53 -2.83
N ASN A 2 -27.65 -43.09 -2.05
CA ASN A 2 -27.72 -41.70 -1.57
C ASN A 2 -26.72 -41.40 -0.44
N THR A 3 -26.47 -42.36 0.45
CA THR A 3 -25.54 -42.24 1.58
C THR A 3 -24.08 -42.10 1.12
N LEU A 4 -23.67 -42.84 0.08
CA LEU A 4 -22.32 -42.73 -0.50
C LEU A 4 -22.09 -41.39 -1.21
N ARG A 5 -23.12 -40.85 -1.87
CA ARG A 5 -23.08 -39.52 -2.48
C ARG A 5 -22.99 -38.42 -1.41
N SER A 6 -23.72 -38.54 -0.32
CA SER A 6 -23.66 -37.59 0.80
C SER A 6 -22.29 -37.57 1.49
N VAL A 7 -21.67 -38.74 1.69
CA VAL A 7 -20.32 -38.83 2.26
C VAL A 7 -19.28 -38.20 1.32
N ALA A 8 -19.37 -38.47 0.02
CA ALA A 8 -18.45 -37.87 -0.96
C ALA A 8 -18.56 -36.34 -1.02
N VAL A 9 -19.77 -35.79 -0.94
CA VAL A 9 -19.99 -34.33 -0.89
C VAL A 9 -19.42 -33.73 0.40
N GLN A 10 -19.66 -34.35 1.56
CA GLN A 10 -19.09 -33.87 2.81
C GLN A 10 -17.55 -33.94 2.82
N PHE A 11 -16.97 -35.00 2.26
CA PHE A 11 -15.51 -35.12 2.13
C PHE A 11 -14.92 -34.06 1.20
N ALA A 12 -15.57 -33.77 0.07
CA ALA A 12 -15.16 -32.72 -0.85
C ALA A 12 -15.25 -31.30 -0.24
N VAL A 13 -16.27 -31.04 0.59
CA VAL A 13 -16.43 -29.76 1.30
C VAL A 13 -15.35 -29.57 2.37
N VAL A 14 -15.07 -30.60 3.17
CA VAL A 14 -14.02 -30.56 4.20
C VAL A 14 -12.63 -30.40 3.56
N LEU A 15 -12.37 -31.09 2.45
CA LEU A 15 -11.12 -30.96 1.70
C LEU A 15 -10.95 -29.57 1.08
N GLY A 16 -12.01 -28.97 0.55
CA GLY A 16 -12.00 -27.62 -0.01
C GLY A 16 -11.72 -26.51 1.02
N MET A 17 -12.22 -26.66 2.25
CA MET A 17 -11.94 -25.71 3.34
C MET A 17 -10.50 -25.80 3.87
N ALA A 18 -9.89 -26.99 3.84
CA ALA A 18 -8.52 -27.20 4.29
C ALA A 18 -7.45 -26.68 3.30
N LEU A 19 -7.83 -26.42 2.04
CA LEU A 19 -6.95 -25.95 0.97
C LEU A 19 -7.13 -24.46 0.63
N ALA A 20 -7.91 -23.72 1.41
CA ALA A 20 -8.04 -22.28 1.21
C ALA A 20 -6.67 -21.61 1.43
N PRO A 21 -6.13 -20.85 0.45
CA PRO A 21 -4.89 -20.11 0.65
C PRO A 21 -5.08 -19.13 1.80
N SER A 22 -4.15 -19.13 2.76
CA SER A 22 -4.15 -18.13 3.82
C SER A 22 -3.88 -16.76 3.19
N ALA A 23 -4.82 -15.82 3.35
CA ALA A 23 -4.53 -14.43 3.08
C ALA A 23 -3.52 -13.96 4.13
N GLN A 24 -2.24 -13.87 3.75
CA GLN A 24 -1.21 -13.29 4.59
C GLN A 24 -1.43 -11.78 4.61
N ALA A 25 -2.12 -11.29 5.64
CA ALA A 25 -2.18 -9.87 5.92
C ALA A 25 -0.75 -9.35 6.08
N GLN A 26 -0.42 -8.29 5.35
CA GLN A 26 0.88 -7.64 5.50
C GLN A 26 0.98 -7.04 6.90
N THR A 27 2.15 -7.18 7.53
CA THR A 27 2.42 -6.49 8.78
C THR A 27 2.73 -5.03 8.47
N LEU A 28 2.06 -4.11 9.15
CA LEU A 28 2.39 -2.69 9.06
C LEU A 28 3.81 -2.47 9.60
N VAL A 29 4.71 -1.99 8.73
CA VAL A 29 6.13 -1.75 9.09
C VAL A 29 6.44 -0.28 9.31
N TRP A 30 5.62 0.62 8.76
CA TRP A 30 5.79 2.07 8.89
C TRP A 30 4.49 2.78 8.58
N GLU A 31 4.17 3.82 9.36
CA GLU A 31 3.07 4.75 9.12
C GLU A 31 3.43 6.13 9.67
N ASP A 32 2.78 7.16 9.14
CA ASP A 32 2.71 8.48 9.76
C ASP A 32 1.28 9.01 9.64
N ASN A 33 0.62 9.20 10.78
CA ASN A 33 -0.80 9.57 10.84
C ASN A 33 -1.04 11.09 10.90
N PHE A 34 0.02 11.91 10.85
CA PHE A 34 -0.06 13.38 10.84
C PHE A 34 -0.89 13.98 11.99
N ASN A 35 -0.93 13.30 13.15
CA ASN A 35 -1.72 13.74 14.30
C ASN A 35 -1.19 15.02 14.97
N GLY A 36 0.02 15.46 14.61
CA GLY A 36 0.64 16.68 15.09
C GLY A 36 0.21 17.92 14.30
N PRO A 37 0.54 19.13 14.81
CA PRO A 37 0.16 20.39 14.16
C PRO A 37 0.99 20.70 12.89
N GLY A 38 1.92 19.84 12.50
CA GLY A 38 2.80 20.04 11.36
C GLY A 38 3.51 18.76 10.95
N ILE A 39 4.29 18.85 9.86
CA ILE A 39 5.06 17.74 9.31
C ILE A 39 6.27 17.43 10.20
N ASP A 40 6.47 16.14 10.50
CA ASP A 40 7.65 15.66 11.23
C ASP A 40 8.89 15.67 10.33
N GLY A 41 9.75 16.67 10.53
CA GLY A 41 10.98 16.86 9.77
C GLY A 41 12.05 15.76 9.95
N ASN A 42 11.85 14.83 10.89
CA ASN A 42 12.72 13.65 10.99
C ASN A 42 12.30 12.52 10.05
N LYS A 43 11.06 12.57 9.54
CA LYS A 43 10.50 11.57 8.60
C LYS A 43 10.43 12.11 7.18
N TRP A 44 10.16 13.40 7.03
CA TRP A 44 9.88 14.03 5.75
C TRP A 44 10.81 15.21 5.47
N THR A 45 11.05 15.49 4.20
CA THR A 45 11.77 16.67 3.73
C THR A 45 11.03 17.24 2.51
N TYR A 46 11.05 18.56 2.35
CA TYR A 46 10.43 19.25 1.22
C TYR A 46 11.43 19.40 0.08
N ASP A 47 11.06 18.94 -1.11
CA ASP A 47 11.68 19.42 -2.34
C ASP A 47 11.12 20.80 -2.68
N VAL A 48 12.02 21.74 -3.00
CA VAL A 48 11.67 23.12 -3.31
C VAL A 48 12.20 23.48 -4.68
N GLY A 49 11.34 24.04 -5.52
CA GLY A 49 11.67 24.42 -6.89
C GLY A 49 10.85 23.70 -7.95
N ASN A 50 11.32 23.79 -9.18
CA ASN A 50 10.70 23.20 -10.38
C ASN A 50 11.61 22.13 -11.02
N GLY A 51 12.54 21.57 -10.25
CA GLY A 51 13.50 20.57 -10.72
C GLY A 51 14.74 21.14 -11.40
N CYS A 52 14.72 22.41 -11.83
CA CYS A 52 15.87 23.02 -12.51
C CYS A 52 17.12 23.11 -11.63
N GLN A 53 16.95 23.28 -10.31
CA GLN A 53 18.06 23.35 -9.36
C GLN A 53 18.91 22.07 -9.30
N ILE A 54 18.38 20.94 -9.79
CA ILE A 54 19.10 19.66 -9.94
C ILE A 54 19.26 19.23 -11.41
N GLY A 55 19.03 20.13 -12.38
CA GLY A 55 19.12 19.83 -13.81
C GLY A 55 17.96 19.01 -14.39
N LEU A 56 16.86 18.83 -13.65
CA LEU A 56 15.63 18.14 -14.06
C LEU A 56 14.47 19.13 -14.19
N CYS A 57 14.65 20.20 -14.97
CA CYS A 57 13.61 21.21 -15.17
C CYS A 57 12.25 20.61 -15.52
N GLY A 58 11.19 21.12 -14.88
CA GLY A 58 9.84 20.58 -14.97
C GLY A 58 9.74 19.16 -14.42
N TRP A 59 10.54 18.84 -13.39
CA TRP A 59 10.64 17.55 -12.69
C TRP A 59 10.75 16.31 -13.61
N GLY A 60 11.26 16.48 -14.83
CA GLY A 60 11.44 15.40 -15.82
C GLY A 60 10.19 15.05 -16.63
N ASN A 61 9.06 15.72 -16.40
CA ASN A 61 7.77 15.46 -17.05
C ASN A 61 7.06 16.74 -17.51
N GLY A 62 7.76 17.88 -17.54
CA GLY A 62 7.20 19.15 -18.02
C GLY A 62 6.23 19.81 -17.03
N GLU A 63 6.35 19.49 -15.73
CA GLU A 63 5.58 20.16 -14.70
C GLU A 63 5.82 21.68 -14.71
N MET A 64 4.74 22.45 -14.60
CA MET A 64 4.78 23.93 -14.58
C MET A 64 4.76 24.49 -13.16
N GLN A 65 4.52 23.63 -12.17
CA GLN A 65 4.40 23.98 -10.78
C GLN A 65 5.78 24.29 -10.16
N TYR A 66 5.78 25.13 -9.12
CA TYR A 66 6.94 25.37 -8.28
C TYR A 66 6.64 24.85 -6.88
N TYR A 67 7.36 23.82 -6.42
CA TYR A 67 7.19 23.26 -5.09
C TYR A 67 7.77 24.19 -4.02
N THR A 68 7.08 24.26 -2.88
CA THR A 68 7.41 25.15 -1.76
C THR A 68 7.43 24.38 -0.45
N SER A 69 8.06 24.96 0.57
CA SER A 69 8.08 24.42 1.94
C SER A 69 7.11 25.13 2.89
N ARG A 70 6.09 25.82 2.36
CA ARG A 70 5.12 26.53 3.21
C ARG A 70 4.05 25.55 3.69
N ALA A 71 4.10 25.21 4.97
CA ALA A 71 3.03 24.52 5.69
C ALA A 71 1.88 25.49 6.04
#